data_AF-A0A9D4WFZ1-F1
#
_entry.id   AF-A0A9D4WFZ1-F1
#
_cell.length_a   1.000
_cell.length_b   1.000
_cell.length_c   1.000
_cell.angle_alpha   90.00
_cell.angle_beta   90.00
_cell.angle_gamma   90.00
#
_symmetry.space_group_name_H-M   'P 1'
#
loop_
_entity.id
_entity.type
_entity.pdbx_description
1 polymer ?
#
loop_
_entity_poly.entity_id
_entity_poly.type
_entity_poly.pdbx_seq_one_letter_code
_entity_poly.pdbx_strand_id
1 'polypeptide(L)'
;MNYQAVALAFMAAICTSTVIDDENLIPPRRELYDNGRIFDITHRYHPDMPEFESKNGIGQFLWLPKSMKNGSIANNSEMKLPAHTGTHVDAPGHVYDHYFDAGFDVDSLDLHVLNGPALLVDVPRNSNITAEVLKSLNIPRGVKRVLFRTLNTDRRLMFQKEFDSNYVGFTVDGAKWLVENTDIKLVGIDYLSVASYDYLIPSHLVFLKDRVRKRVFYF
;
A
#
# COMPACT_ATOMS: atom_id res chain seq x y z
N MET A 1 -27.15 -56.16 14.44
CA MET A 1 -28.22 -56.00 13.42
C MET A 1 -28.35 -54.52 13.13
N ASN A 2 -28.12 -53.96 11.95
CA ASN A 2 -27.95 -54.49 10.61
C ASN A 2 -27.04 -53.55 9.81
N TYR A 3 -26.20 -54.13 8.97
CA TYR A 3 -25.52 -53.44 7.87
C TYR A 3 -26.50 -53.22 6.72
N GLN A 4 -26.48 -52.05 6.08
CA GLN A 4 -26.98 -51.90 4.70
C GLN A 4 -26.08 -50.98 3.87
N ALA A 5 -25.42 -51.65 2.92
CA ALA A 5 -25.08 -51.30 1.55
C ALA A 5 -24.70 -49.86 1.15
N VAL A 6 -23.44 -49.79 0.71
CA VAL A 6 -22.80 -48.80 -0.15
C VAL A 6 -23.55 -48.61 -1.48
N ALA A 7 -23.77 -47.36 -1.87
CA ALA A 7 -24.00 -46.98 -3.26
C ALA A 7 -22.74 -46.25 -3.77
N LEU A 8 -21.92 -46.97 -4.52
CA LEU A 8 -20.73 -46.45 -5.19
C LEU A 8 -21.20 -45.81 -6.51
N ALA A 9 -21.32 -44.48 -6.54
CA ALA A 9 -21.53 -43.77 -7.79
C ALA A 9 -20.19 -43.65 -8.53
N PHE A 10 -19.98 -44.51 -9.52
CA PHE A 10 -18.93 -44.32 -10.53
C PHE A 10 -19.30 -43.11 -11.40
N MET A 11 -18.80 -41.93 -11.06
CA MET A 11 -18.66 -40.86 -12.04
C MET A 11 -17.40 -41.13 -12.83
N ALA A 12 -17.56 -41.57 -14.07
CA ALA A 12 -16.48 -41.57 -15.05
C ALA A 12 -16.05 -40.12 -15.27
N ALA A 13 -14.99 -39.70 -14.57
CA ALA A 13 -14.28 -38.49 -14.91
C ALA A 13 -13.65 -38.75 -16.29
N ILE A 14 -14.27 -38.22 -17.33
CA ILE A 14 -13.58 -38.02 -18.61
C ILE A 14 -12.42 -37.10 -18.27
N CYS A 15 -11.24 -37.69 -18.16
CA CYS A 15 -9.99 -36.96 -18.04
C CYS A 15 -9.77 -36.30 -19.40
N THR A 16 -10.40 -35.15 -19.62
CA THR A 16 -9.91 -34.21 -20.62
C THR A 16 -8.56 -33.77 -20.10
N SER A 17 -7.50 -34.41 -20.59
CA SER A 17 -6.16 -33.86 -20.53
C SER A 17 -6.24 -32.50 -21.23
N THR A 18 -6.44 -31.45 -20.45
CA THR A 18 -6.13 -30.10 -20.92
C THR A 18 -4.65 -30.14 -21.22
N VAL A 19 -4.32 -30.21 -22.50
CA VAL A 19 -2.99 -29.84 -22.98
C VAL A 19 -2.78 -28.44 -22.43
N ILE A 20 -1.95 -28.32 -21.40
CA ILE A 20 -1.51 -27.02 -20.92
C ILE A 20 -0.65 -26.49 -22.06
N ASP A 21 -1.17 -25.49 -22.75
CA ASP A 21 -0.46 -24.76 -23.79
C ASP A 21 0.71 -24.02 -23.11
N ASP A 22 1.88 -24.67 -23.06
CA ASP A 22 3.09 -24.21 -22.38
C ASP A 22 3.69 -22.95 -23.04
N GLU A 23 3.12 -22.50 -24.17
CA GLU A 23 3.57 -21.32 -24.91
C GLU A 23 3.06 -20.00 -24.31
N ASN A 24 1.97 -20.01 -23.53
CA ASN A 24 1.39 -18.80 -22.92
C ASN A 24 1.41 -18.85 -21.39
N LEU A 25 2.60 -18.71 -20.81
CA LEU A 25 2.80 -18.62 -19.36
C LEU A 25 2.31 -17.28 -18.81
N ILE A 26 1.06 -17.24 -18.32
CA ILE A 26 0.50 -16.10 -17.59
C ILE A 26 0.62 -16.37 -16.08
N PRO A 27 1.38 -15.57 -15.32
CA PRO A 27 1.49 -15.78 -13.88
C PRO A 27 0.13 -15.50 -13.20
N PRO A 28 -0.33 -16.38 -12.28
CA PRO A 28 -1.51 -16.08 -11.49
C PRO A 28 -1.27 -14.84 -10.65
N ARG A 29 -2.16 -13.85 -10.75
CA ARG A 29 -2.16 -12.65 -9.91
C ARG A 29 -3.39 -12.72 -8.99
N ARG A 30 -3.17 -12.70 -7.68
CA ARG A 30 -4.21 -12.81 -6.67
C ARG A 30 -4.05 -11.67 -5.67
N GLU A 31 -5.16 -11.00 -5.37
CA GLU A 31 -5.25 -10.01 -4.29
C GLU A 31 -5.86 -10.62 -3.02
N LEU A 32 -6.49 -11.79 -3.15
CA LEU A 32 -7.14 -12.51 -2.06
C LEU A 32 -6.50 -13.89 -1.88
N TYR A 33 -6.16 -14.19 -0.63
CA TYR A 33 -5.62 -15.48 -0.23
C TYR A 33 -6.41 -16.03 0.97
N ASP A 34 -6.29 -17.33 1.19
CA ASP A 34 -6.90 -18.03 2.34
C ASP A 34 -8.41 -17.72 2.49
N ASN A 35 -9.18 -17.90 1.42
CA ASN A 35 -10.63 -17.63 1.37
C ASN A 35 -11.02 -16.21 1.82
N GLY A 36 -10.20 -15.21 1.51
CA GLY A 36 -10.45 -13.81 1.86
C GLY A 36 -10.03 -13.45 3.29
N ARG A 37 -9.19 -14.27 3.94
CA ARG A 37 -8.57 -13.91 5.22
C ARG A 37 -7.35 -13.01 5.05
N ILE A 38 -6.73 -13.04 3.88
CA ILE A 38 -5.57 -12.21 3.54
C ILE A 38 -5.92 -11.39 2.30
N PHE A 39 -5.82 -10.08 2.45
CA PHE A 39 -5.95 -9.10 1.37
C PHE A 39 -4.56 -8.54 1.08
N ASP A 40 -4.09 -8.70 -0.15
CA ASP A 40 -2.94 -7.95 -0.64
C ASP A 40 -3.41 -6.56 -1.04
N ILE A 41 -2.95 -5.56 -0.29
CA ILE A 41 -3.23 -4.14 -0.51
C ILE A 41 -2.05 -3.42 -1.18
N THR A 42 -1.12 -4.19 -1.75
CA THR A 42 0.08 -3.67 -2.41
C THR A 42 -0.16 -3.44 -3.90
N HIS A 43 0.27 -2.29 -4.41
CA HIS A 43 0.26 -2.07 -5.85
C HIS A 43 1.43 -2.77 -6.53
N ARG A 44 1.14 -3.56 -7.56
CA ARG A 44 2.15 -4.19 -8.41
C ARG A 44 2.97 -3.14 -9.15
N TYR A 45 4.30 -3.24 -9.10
CA TYR A 45 5.16 -2.46 -9.99
C TYR A 45 5.00 -2.86 -11.47
N HIS A 46 4.76 -1.85 -12.30
CA HIS A 46 4.76 -1.92 -13.75
C HIS A 46 5.13 -0.54 -14.32
N PRO A 47 5.65 -0.43 -15.57
CA PRO A 47 6.15 0.84 -16.10
C PRO A 47 5.14 2.00 -16.09
N ASP A 48 3.86 1.70 -16.25
CA ASP A 48 2.79 2.70 -16.22
C ASP A 48 2.21 2.97 -14.82
N MET A 49 2.81 2.47 -13.73
CA MET A 49 2.39 2.84 -12.36
C MET A 49 2.63 4.34 -12.16
N PRO A 50 1.73 5.09 -11.50
CA PRO A 50 1.92 6.52 -11.32
C PRO A 50 3.16 6.79 -10.45
N GLU A 51 3.93 7.78 -10.88
CA GLU A 51 5.08 8.32 -10.15
C GLU A 51 4.73 9.74 -9.74
N PHE A 52 5.14 10.15 -8.53
CA PHE A 52 4.83 11.48 -8.00
C PHE A 52 5.28 12.59 -8.96
N GLU A 53 4.38 13.54 -9.26
CA GLU A 53 4.59 14.65 -10.22
C GLU A 53 4.97 14.23 -11.66
N SER A 54 4.78 12.97 -12.03
CA SER A 54 5.13 12.44 -13.35
C SER A 54 3.88 12.16 -14.20
N LYS A 55 3.98 12.42 -15.51
CA LYS A 55 2.97 12.01 -16.50
C LYS A 55 3.29 10.67 -17.18
N ASN A 56 4.48 10.13 -16.92
CA ASN A 56 5.02 9.02 -17.71
C ASN A 56 4.97 7.68 -16.98
N GLY A 57 4.45 7.66 -15.74
CA GLY A 57 4.66 6.56 -14.81
C GLY A 57 6.14 6.35 -14.48
N ILE A 58 6.45 5.26 -13.78
CA ILE A 58 7.80 4.93 -13.31
C ILE A 58 8.77 4.49 -14.43
N GLY A 59 8.26 4.17 -15.62
CA GLY A 59 9.07 3.73 -16.77
C GLY A 59 9.82 2.41 -16.54
N GLN A 60 10.98 2.26 -17.19
CA GLN A 60 11.80 1.06 -17.00
C GLN A 60 12.50 1.11 -15.64
N PHE A 61 12.05 0.26 -14.71
CA PHE A 61 12.63 0.15 -13.38
C PHE A 61 13.40 -1.16 -13.14
N LEU A 62 13.27 -2.14 -14.02
CA LEU A 62 13.89 -3.47 -13.92
C LEU A 62 14.48 -3.89 -15.26
N TRP A 63 15.69 -4.44 -15.23
CA TRP A 63 16.39 -4.97 -16.41
C TRP A 63 17.24 -6.18 -16.05
N LEU A 64 17.70 -6.91 -17.08
CA LEU A 64 18.52 -8.11 -16.92
C LEU A 64 19.93 -7.89 -17.49
N PRO A 65 20.93 -7.48 -16.68
CA PRO A 65 22.32 -7.43 -17.14
C PRO A 65 22.85 -8.78 -17.60
N LYS A 66 22.36 -9.88 -16.99
CA LYS A 66 22.61 -11.26 -17.43
C LYS A 66 21.28 -11.97 -17.64
N SER A 67 21.11 -12.60 -18.79
CA SER A 67 19.85 -13.29 -19.15
C SER A 67 20.11 -14.67 -19.73
N MET A 68 19.24 -15.62 -19.37
CA MET A 68 19.22 -16.96 -19.96
C MET A 68 18.97 -16.92 -21.46
N LYS A 69 18.18 -15.94 -21.93
CA LYS A 69 17.96 -15.71 -23.37
C LYS A 69 19.27 -15.37 -24.10
N ASN A 70 20.24 -14.81 -23.39
CA ASN A 70 21.55 -14.43 -23.91
C ASN A 70 22.66 -15.41 -23.45
N GLY A 71 22.31 -16.64 -23.06
CA GLY A 71 23.27 -17.70 -22.73
C GLY A 71 23.82 -17.69 -21.29
N SER A 72 23.28 -16.85 -20.40
CA SER A 72 23.61 -16.94 -18.96
C SER A 72 22.93 -18.15 -18.32
N ILE A 73 23.52 -18.73 -17.26
CA ILE A 73 22.92 -19.86 -16.54
C ILE A 73 21.68 -19.49 -15.70
N ALA A 74 21.42 -18.19 -15.52
CA ALA A 74 20.29 -17.64 -14.80
C ALA A 74 19.95 -16.22 -15.32
N ASN A 75 18.72 -15.77 -15.06
CA ASN A 75 18.36 -14.36 -15.20
C ASN A 75 18.79 -13.62 -13.94
N ASN A 76 19.68 -12.64 -14.08
CA ASN A 76 20.09 -11.75 -13.00
C ASN A 76 19.42 -10.39 -13.24
N SER A 77 18.64 -9.94 -12.27
CA SER A 77 17.87 -8.70 -12.36
C SER A 77 18.54 -7.58 -11.58
N GLU A 78 18.57 -6.39 -12.18
CA GLU A 78 18.83 -5.13 -11.50
C GLU A 78 17.57 -4.28 -11.51
N MET A 79 17.42 -3.43 -10.50
CA MET A 79 16.30 -2.50 -10.40
C MET A 79 16.72 -1.14 -9.86
N LYS A 80 16.01 -0.10 -10.29
CA LYS A 80 16.14 1.28 -9.81
C LYS A 80 14.74 1.90 -9.68
N LEU A 81 14.41 2.36 -8.49
CA LEU A 81 13.12 2.96 -8.15
C LEU A 81 13.32 4.10 -7.14
N PRO A 82 12.55 5.21 -7.23
CA PRO A 82 12.34 6.09 -6.09
C PRO A 82 11.78 5.30 -4.89
N ALA A 83 12.19 5.64 -3.67
CA ALA A 83 11.72 4.94 -2.47
C ALA A 83 10.21 5.13 -2.22
N HIS A 84 9.63 6.22 -2.75
CA HIS A 84 8.22 6.56 -2.67
C HIS A 84 7.38 6.00 -3.84
N THR A 85 7.78 4.85 -4.39
CA THR A 85 7.05 4.22 -5.50
C THR A 85 6.00 3.25 -4.97
N GLY A 86 4.77 3.32 -5.48
CA GLY A 86 3.70 2.38 -5.13
C GLY A 86 3.34 2.42 -3.64
N THR A 87 2.97 1.27 -3.08
CA THR A 87 2.71 1.12 -1.64
C THR A 87 4.05 1.08 -0.90
N HIS A 88 4.30 2.08 -0.06
CA HIS A 88 5.61 2.28 0.60
C HIS A 88 5.43 2.78 2.04
N VAL A 89 6.52 3.12 2.73
CA VAL A 89 6.47 3.76 4.04
C VAL A 89 7.46 4.90 4.13
N ASP A 90 7.03 6.00 4.74
CA ASP A 90 7.89 7.16 4.99
C ASP A 90 8.58 7.07 6.35
N ALA A 91 9.89 7.34 6.34
CA ALA A 91 10.70 7.53 7.54
C ALA A 91 10.89 9.02 7.85
N PRO A 92 11.22 9.40 9.10
CA PRO A 92 11.38 10.80 9.48
C PRO A 92 12.41 11.58 8.65
N GLY A 93 13.47 10.91 8.20
CA GLY A 93 14.47 11.50 7.30
C GLY A 93 13.91 11.98 5.94
N HIS A 94 12.70 11.56 5.56
CA HIS A 94 12.04 12.02 4.33
C HIS A 94 11.85 13.55 4.30
N VAL A 95 11.49 14.16 5.44
CA VAL A 95 11.17 15.61 5.52
C VAL A 95 12.00 16.40 6.54
N TYR A 96 12.88 15.72 7.27
CA TYR A 96 13.78 16.33 8.24
C TYR A 96 15.24 15.99 7.92
N ASP A 97 15.95 16.97 7.36
CA ASP A 97 17.35 16.85 6.93
C ASP A 97 18.28 16.30 8.04
N HIS A 98 18.23 16.90 9.23
CA HIS A 98 18.98 16.41 10.39
C HIS A 98 18.59 14.99 10.87
N TYR A 99 17.42 14.48 10.50
CA TYR A 99 17.05 13.08 10.74
C TYR A 99 17.61 12.16 9.67
N PHE A 100 17.69 12.61 8.41
CA PHE A 100 18.36 11.87 7.34
C PHE A 100 19.84 11.68 7.65
N ASP A 101 20.55 12.75 8.02
CA ASP A 101 21.97 12.69 8.40
C ASP A 101 22.24 11.78 9.60
N ALA A 102 21.27 11.67 10.51
CA ALA A 102 21.36 10.82 11.69
C ALA A 102 20.90 9.37 11.44
N GLY A 103 20.52 9.00 10.21
CA GLY A 103 20.11 7.64 9.86
C GLY A 103 18.71 7.25 10.34
N PHE A 104 17.78 8.20 10.52
CA PHE A 104 16.37 7.87 10.79
C PHE A 104 15.64 7.53 9.49
N ASP A 105 16.02 6.40 8.90
CA ASP A 105 15.42 5.81 7.72
C ASP A 105 14.47 4.64 8.09
N VAL A 106 14.02 3.88 7.08
CA VAL A 106 13.03 2.81 7.23
C VAL A 106 13.50 1.66 8.13
N ASP A 107 14.80 1.45 8.31
CA ASP A 107 15.34 0.40 9.18
C ASP A 107 15.16 0.70 10.68
N SER A 108 14.99 1.98 11.00
CA SER A 108 14.84 2.50 12.37
C SER A 108 13.39 2.45 12.86
N LEU A 109 12.44 2.08 11.99
CA LEU A 109 11.02 2.05 12.31
C LEU A 109 10.68 0.86 13.21
N ASP A 110 9.79 1.10 14.17
CA ASP A 110 9.37 0.09 15.12
C ASP A 110 8.35 -0.88 14.52
N LEU A 111 8.77 -2.13 14.38
CA LEU A 111 7.95 -3.20 13.84
C LEU A 111 6.67 -3.46 14.66
N HIS A 112 6.65 -3.13 15.96
CA HIS A 112 5.43 -3.19 16.77
C HIS A 112 4.44 -2.07 16.47
N VAL A 113 4.85 -1.03 15.72
CA VAL A 113 3.95 -0.05 15.12
C VAL A 113 3.54 -0.49 13.72
N LEU A 114 4.41 -1.13 12.95
CA LEU A 114 4.07 -1.59 11.59
C LEU A 114 3.19 -2.85 11.56
N ASN A 115 3.20 -3.67 12.61
CA ASN A 115 2.49 -4.95 12.65
C ASN A 115 1.46 -5.02 13.77
N GLY A 116 0.21 -5.31 13.43
CA GLY A 116 -0.86 -5.58 14.39
C GLY A 116 -2.24 -5.15 13.88
N PRO A 117 -3.25 -5.16 14.76
CA PRO A 117 -4.61 -4.78 14.39
C PRO A 117 -4.66 -3.36 13.81
N ALA A 118 -5.42 -3.22 12.73
CA ALA A 118 -5.69 -1.96 12.05
C ALA A 118 -7.20 -1.79 11.83
N LEU A 119 -7.64 -0.54 11.83
CA LEU A 119 -9.00 -0.16 11.49
C LEU A 119 -9.01 0.42 10.09
N LEU A 120 -9.82 -0.14 9.19
CA LEU A 120 -10.13 0.51 7.91
C LEU A 120 -11.28 1.50 8.12
N VAL A 121 -11.09 2.74 7.69
CA VAL A 121 -12.09 3.81 7.81
C VAL A 121 -12.37 4.41 6.44
N ASP A 122 -13.65 4.47 6.07
CA ASP A 122 -14.11 5.16 4.87
C ASP A 122 -14.28 6.66 5.12
N VAL A 123 -13.61 7.48 4.32
CA VAL A 123 -13.63 8.95 4.39
C VAL A 123 -14.73 9.53 3.49
N PRO A 124 -15.45 10.60 3.88
CA PRO A 124 -16.37 11.30 2.98
C PRO A 124 -15.73 11.65 1.63
N ARG A 125 -16.47 11.42 0.54
CA ARG A 125 -15.94 11.54 -0.84
C ARG A 125 -15.87 12.97 -1.39
N ASN A 126 -16.29 13.96 -0.60
CA ASN A 126 -16.41 15.36 -1.01
C ASN A 126 -15.39 16.27 -0.32
N SER A 127 -14.38 15.73 0.38
CA SER A 127 -13.42 16.53 1.14
C SER A 127 -12.06 15.86 1.29
N ASN A 128 -11.03 16.69 1.50
CA ASN A 128 -9.78 16.26 2.14
C ASN A 128 -9.99 15.82 3.60
N ILE A 129 -9.00 15.19 4.20
CA ILE A 129 -9.06 14.72 5.59
C ILE A 129 -8.69 15.88 6.53
N THR A 130 -9.70 16.67 6.89
CA THR A 130 -9.61 17.81 7.82
C THR A 130 -9.85 17.40 9.28
N ALA A 131 -9.64 18.32 10.22
CA ALA A 131 -9.97 18.07 11.63
C ALA A 131 -11.47 17.80 11.84
N GLU A 132 -12.34 18.45 11.07
CA GLU A 132 -13.79 18.22 11.13
C GLU A 132 -14.17 16.83 10.65
N VAL A 133 -13.57 16.39 9.52
CA VAL A 133 -13.75 15.04 9.01
C VAL A 133 -13.30 14.02 10.04
N LEU A 134 -12.11 14.17 10.62
CA LEU A 134 -11.62 13.21 11.62
C LEU A 134 -12.49 13.13 12.88
N LYS A 135 -13.08 14.24 13.32
CA LYS A 135 -14.06 14.25 14.43
C LYS A 135 -15.30 13.44 14.07
N SER A 136 -15.82 13.61 12.85
CA SER A 136 -17.06 12.93 12.42
C SER A 136 -16.87 11.42 12.22
N LEU A 137 -15.65 10.96 11.97
CA LEU A 137 -15.31 9.53 11.84
C LEU A 137 -15.40 8.76 13.17
N ASN A 138 -15.44 9.45 14.32
CA ASN A 138 -15.64 8.85 15.65
C ASN A 138 -14.71 7.64 15.94
N ILE A 139 -13.43 7.73 15.52
CA ILE A 139 -12.47 6.64 15.68
C ILE A 139 -12.28 6.32 17.18
N PRO A 140 -12.47 5.06 17.62
CA PRO A 140 -12.36 4.69 19.02
C PRO A 140 -10.95 4.94 19.60
N ARG A 141 -10.89 5.31 20.89
CA ARG A 141 -9.63 5.34 21.64
C ARG A 141 -9.00 3.93 21.70
N GLY A 142 -7.68 3.88 21.83
CA GLY A 142 -6.91 2.63 21.83
C GLY A 142 -6.51 2.12 20.44
N VAL A 143 -7.15 2.56 19.35
CA VAL A 143 -6.76 2.21 17.98
C VAL A 143 -5.37 2.77 17.67
N LYS A 144 -4.45 1.90 17.25
CA LYS A 144 -3.05 2.25 16.95
C LYS A 144 -2.76 2.39 15.46
N ARG A 145 -3.57 1.81 14.58
CA ARG A 145 -3.36 1.84 13.13
C ARG A 145 -4.68 2.08 12.44
N VAL A 146 -4.70 3.00 11.50
CA VAL A 146 -5.88 3.29 10.70
C VAL A 146 -5.49 3.34 9.24
N LEU A 147 -6.22 2.66 8.38
CA LEU A 147 -6.12 2.82 6.93
C LEU A 147 -7.33 3.66 6.49
N PHE A 148 -7.09 4.75 5.78
CA PHE A 148 -8.13 5.64 5.29
C PHE A 148 -8.39 5.33 3.83
N ARG A 149 -9.57 4.78 3.54
CA ARG A 149 -10.07 4.63 2.17
C ARG A 149 -10.77 5.92 1.77
N THR A 150 -10.36 6.48 0.64
CA THR A 150 -10.82 7.79 0.18
C THR A 150 -11.44 7.70 -1.22
N LEU A 151 -11.71 8.86 -1.81
CA LEU A 151 -12.11 8.96 -3.22
C LEU A 151 -10.99 8.49 -4.19
N ASN A 152 -9.73 8.40 -3.74
CA ASN A 152 -8.61 7.99 -4.58
C ASN A 152 -8.78 6.55 -5.09
N THR A 153 -9.19 5.64 -4.20
CA THR A 153 -9.54 4.24 -4.56
C THR A 153 -10.66 4.20 -5.59
N ASP A 154 -11.72 4.97 -5.39
CA ASP A 154 -12.89 4.97 -6.29
C ASP A 154 -12.53 5.55 -7.67
N ARG A 155 -11.64 6.55 -7.72
CA ARG A 155 -11.03 7.09 -8.96
C ARG A 155 -9.94 6.20 -9.55
N ARG A 156 -9.57 5.12 -8.87
CA ARG A 156 -8.53 4.17 -9.26
C ARG A 156 -7.20 4.86 -9.56
N LEU A 157 -6.82 5.88 -8.78
CA LEU A 157 -5.67 6.73 -9.10
C LEU A 157 -4.36 5.92 -9.22
N MET A 158 -4.17 4.89 -8.38
CA MET A 158 -3.00 4.00 -8.46
C MET A 158 -2.98 3.07 -9.69
N PHE A 159 -4.06 3.04 -10.48
CA PHE A 159 -4.14 2.33 -11.77
C PHE A 159 -4.03 3.27 -12.96
N GLN A 160 -3.82 4.56 -12.73
CA GLN A 160 -3.61 5.55 -13.77
C GLN A 160 -2.12 5.80 -13.97
N LYS A 161 -1.72 6.11 -15.21
CA LYS A 161 -0.32 6.40 -15.54
C LYS A 161 0.13 7.77 -15.06
N GLU A 162 -0.75 8.76 -15.21
CA GLU A 162 -0.45 10.14 -14.87
C GLU A 162 -0.70 10.39 -13.39
N PHE A 163 0.22 11.12 -12.76
CA PHE A 163 0.01 11.67 -11.44
C PHE A 163 -1.18 12.64 -11.44
N ASP A 164 -2.07 12.47 -10.47
CA ASP A 164 -3.22 13.34 -10.27
C ASP A 164 -2.98 14.14 -8.99
N SER A 165 -2.78 15.46 -9.10
CA SER A 165 -2.54 16.34 -7.95
C SER A 165 -3.82 16.67 -7.16
N ASN A 166 -5.01 16.32 -7.66
CA ASN A 166 -6.29 16.57 -6.99
C ASN A 166 -6.72 15.36 -6.14
N TYR A 167 -5.78 14.57 -5.65
CA TYR A 167 -6.04 13.44 -4.77
C TYR A 167 -6.46 13.90 -3.36
N VAL A 168 -7.19 13.04 -2.67
CA VAL A 168 -7.57 13.24 -1.27
C VAL A 168 -6.39 12.92 -0.38
N GLY A 169 -6.09 13.80 0.56
CA GLY A 169 -5.12 13.57 1.62
C GLY A 169 -5.39 14.42 2.85
N PHE A 170 -4.47 14.40 3.81
CA PHE A 170 -4.57 15.17 5.05
C PHE A 170 -4.20 16.63 4.84
N THR A 171 -5.07 17.51 5.35
CA THR A 171 -4.74 18.91 5.59
C THR A 171 -3.94 19.03 6.89
N VAL A 172 -3.31 20.19 7.11
CA VAL A 172 -2.47 20.43 8.29
C VAL A 172 -3.27 20.34 9.60
N ASP A 173 -4.49 20.87 9.62
CA ASP A 173 -5.37 20.79 10.79
C ASP A 173 -5.85 19.36 11.03
N GLY A 174 -6.12 18.58 9.97
CA GLY A 174 -6.43 17.16 10.10
C GLY A 174 -5.26 16.37 10.72
N ALA A 175 -4.05 16.59 10.20
CA ALA A 175 -2.84 15.96 10.73
C ALA A 175 -2.64 16.28 12.22
N LYS A 176 -2.76 17.56 12.61
CA LYS A 176 -2.62 17.99 14.01
C LYS A 176 -3.69 17.37 14.89
N TRP A 177 -4.94 17.41 14.45
CA TRP A 177 -6.05 16.86 15.21
C TRP A 177 -5.84 15.37 15.49
N LEU A 178 -5.43 14.59 14.49
CA LEU A 178 -5.15 13.15 14.65
C LEU A 178 -4.08 12.91 15.72
N VAL A 179 -2.92 13.59 15.60
CA VAL A 179 -1.79 13.43 16.52
C VAL A 179 -2.17 13.87 17.94
N GLU A 180 -2.96 14.91 18.09
CA GLU A 180 -3.33 15.48 19.39
C GLU A 180 -4.44 14.69 20.10
N ASN A 181 -5.42 14.19 19.36
CA ASN A 181 -6.69 13.71 19.92
C ASN A 181 -6.90 12.19 19.84
N THR A 182 -5.94 11.44 19.30
CA THR A 182 -6.06 9.98 19.12
C THR A 182 -4.90 9.21 19.74
N ASP A 183 -5.04 7.87 19.74
CA ASP A 183 -3.98 6.92 20.11
C ASP A 183 -3.18 6.40 18.91
N ILE A 184 -3.52 6.87 17.71
CA ILE A 184 -3.04 6.35 16.42
C ILE A 184 -1.54 6.56 16.30
N LYS A 185 -0.87 5.54 15.76
CA LYS A 185 0.57 5.47 15.49
C LYS A 185 0.94 5.07 14.06
N LEU A 186 -0.04 4.74 13.24
CA LEU A 186 0.15 4.44 11.83
C LEU A 186 -1.12 4.85 11.09
N VAL A 187 -0.96 5.52 9.96
CA VAL A 187 -2.04 6.00 9.12
C VAL A 187 -1.74 5.58 7.68
N GLY A 188 -2.50 4.66 7.13
CA GLY A 188 -2.45 4.38 5.69
C GLY A 188 -3.37 5.33 4.93
N ILE A 189 -2.95 5.75 3.76
CA ILE A 189 -3.73 6.44 2.73
C ILE A 189 -3.75 5.56 1.47
N ASP A 190 -4.61 5.87 0.52
CA ASP A 190 -4.79 5.08 -0.71
C ASP A 190 -4.24 5.79 -1.97
N TYR A 191 -3.18 6.57 -1.81
CA TYR A 191 -2.43 7.19 -2.91
C TYR A 191 -0.96 7.51 -2.52
N LEU A 192 -0.20 8.12 -3.43
CA LEU A 192 1.25 8.31 -3.33
C LEU A 192 1.74 9.22 -2.19
N SER A 193 0.85 9.95 -1.51
CA SER A 193 1.20 10.84 -0.39
C SER A 193 0.06 10.87 0.62
N VAL A 194 0.40 10.86 1.91
CA VAL A 194 -0.59 11.02 2.98
C VAL A 194 -1.19 12.42 3.00
N ALA A 195 -0.40 13.44 2.69
CA ALA A 195 -0.83 14.83 2.70
C ALA A 195 -1.48 15.18 1.36
N SER A 196 -2.58 15.92 1.37
CA SER A 196 -3.12 16.48 0.13
C SER A 196 -2.12 17.42 -0.51
N TYR A 197 -2.12 17.53 -1.84
CA TYR A 197 -1.10 18.27 -2.60
C TYR A 197 -0.82 19.69 -2.07
N ASP A 198 -1.86 20.48 -1.79
CA ASP A 198 -1.72 21.86 -1.27
C ASP A 198 -1.06 21.96 0.12
N TYR A 199 -1.02 20.86 0.87
CA TYR A 199 -0.50 20.78 2.24
C TYR A 199 0.61 19.75 2.41
N LEU A 200 1.25 19.34 1.30
CA LEU A 200 2.29 18.30 1.23
C LEU A 200 3.26 18.36 2.41
N ILE A 201 4.18 19.32 2.42
CA ILE A 201 5.23 19.37 3.45
C ILE A 201 4.68 19.67 4.85
N PRO A 202 3.80 20.68 5.06
CA PRO A 202 3.34 21.01 6.40
C PRO A 202 2.62 19.86 7.13
N SER A 203 1.84 19.03 6.43
CA SER A 203 1.19 17.86 7.03
C SER A 203 2.20 16.75 7.37
N HIS A 204 3.16 16.45 6.48
CA HIS A 204 4.24 15.49 6.78
C HIS A 204 5.08 15.91 7.99
N LEU A 205 5.37 17.21 8.13
CA LEU A 205 6.08 17.73 9.29
C LEU A 205 5.32 17.46 10.59
N VAL A 206 3.99 17.65 10.64
CA VAL A 206 3.21 17.34 11.86
C VAL A 206 3.35 15.88 12.26
N PHE A 207 3.32 15.03 11.25
CA PHE A 207 3.27 13.59 11.34
C PHE A 207 4.62 12.94 11.72
N LEU A 208 5.71 13.47 11.19
CA LEU A 208 7.06 12.91 11.37
C LEU A 208 7.90 13.66 12.44
N LYS A 209 7.34 14.66 13.12
CA LYS A 209 8.07 15.51 14.08
C LYS A 209 8.67 14.76 15.27
N ASP A 210 7.89 13.87 15.90
CA ASP A 210 8.24 13.25 17.19
C ASP A 210 8.60 11.76 17.05
N ARG A 211 9.77 11.40 17.59
CA ARG A 211 10.36 10.06 17.54
C ARG A 211 9.91 9.14 18.69
N VAL A 212 9.39 9.71 19.80
CA VAL A 212 9.26 8.98 21.08
C VAL A 212 7.82 8.75 21.51
N ARG A 213 6.91 9.72 21.36
CA ARG A 213 5.55 9.60 21.95
C ARG A 213 4.43 9.48 20.94
N LYS A 214 4.61 9.99 19.71
CA LYS A 214 3.54 10.08 18.70
C LYS A 214 4.08 9.83 17.29
N ARG A 215 4.73 8.68 17.12
CA ARG A 215 5.06 8.14 15.79
C ARG A 215 3.78 8.01 15.03
N VAL A 216 3.68 8.58 13.86
CA VAL A 216 2.73 8.09 12.88
C VAL A 216 3.54 7.76 11.64
N PHE A 217 3.51 6.49 11.25
CA PHE A 217 4.05 6.04 9.97
C PHE A 217 2.94 5.99 8.96
N TYR A 218 3.27 6.20 7.69
CA TYR A 218 2.28 6.27 6.65
C TYR A 218 2.57 5.27 5.55
N PHE A 219 1.50 4.69 5.02
CA PHE A 219 1.49 3.70 3.95
C PHE A 219 0.55 4.13 2.84
#